data_AF-A0A925F7G3-F1
#
_entry.id   AF-A0A925F7G3-F1
#
_cell.length_a   1.000
_cell.length_b   1.000
_cell.length_c   1.000
_cell.angle_alpha   90.00
_cell.angle_beta   90.00
_cell.angle_gamma   90.00
#
_symmetry.space_group_name_H-M   'P 1'
#
loop_
_entity.id
_entity.type
_entity.pdbx_description
1 polymer ?
#
loop_
_entity_poly.entity_id
_entity_poly.type
_entity_poly.pdbx_seq_one_letter_code
_entity_poly.pdbx_strand_id
1 'polypeptide(L)'
;MSEPLPKTLLADFFDGKATALQRQWLAEWLQNPENQTWFYLALDEWETKHPQFRADVDAAIGQFRAALQIPVPEPVVLLPARRPLLRSPWLWAASVALLLLAGGFFGRDVLFYEIHRTAYGEMRSFQLSDGSTVALNANSTLWVPRWGFGENSREVRLDGEAEFSVRHLPNHQRFVVKT
;
A
#
# COMPACT_ATOMS: atom_id res chain seq x y z
N MET A 1 -19.36 83.53 -22.70
CA MET A 1 -19.07 82.61 -23.82
C MET A 1 -17.58 82.43 -23.85
N SER A 2 -17.08 81.32 -23.30
CA SER A 2 -15.67 80.96 -23.30
C SER A 2 -15.32 80.44 -24.69
N GLU A 3 -14.31 81.00 -25.34
CA GLU A 3 -13.88 80.54 -26.67
C GLU A 3 -13.51 79.04 -26.62
N PRO A 4 -13.90 78.22 -27.62
CA PRO A 4 -13.44 76.85 -27.71
C PRO A 4 -11.94 76.85 -28.00
N LEU A 5 -11.15 76.13 -27.19
CA LEU A 5 -9.73 75.93 -27.49
C LEU A 5 -9.57 75.31 -28.89
N PRO A 6 -8.58 75.75 -29.69
CA PRO A 6 -8.35 75.17 -31.00
C PRO A 6 -7.96 73.68 -30.84
N LYS A 7 -8.62 72.79 -31.58
CA LYS A 7 -8.37 71.32 -31.54
C LYS A 7 -6.89 70.96 -31.74
N THR A 8 -6.13 71.80 -32.44
CA THR A 8 -4.70 71.66 -32.66
C THR A 8 -3.89 71.74 -31.35
N LEU A 9 -4.29 72.59 -30.40
CA LEU A 9 -3.61 72.74 -29.11
C LEU A 9 -3.78 71.49 -28.23
N LEU A 10 -4.95 70.85 -28.27
CA LEU A 10 -5.18 69.57 -27.58
C LEU A 10 -4.37 68.44 -28.20
N ALA A 11 -4.31 68.36 -29.54
CA ALA A 11 -3.49 67.39 -30.25
C ALA A 11 -1.99 67.56 -29.94
N ASP A 12 -1.47 68.80 -29.98
CA ASP A 12 -0.08 69.09 -29.62
C ASP A 12 0.21 68.76 -28.15
N PHE A 13 -0.77 68.91 -27.25
CA PHE A 13 -0.64 68.51 -25.85
C PHE A 13 -0.56 66.98 -25.72
N PHE A 14 -1.45 66.22 -26.38
CA PHE A 14 -1.43 64.75 -26.37
C PHE A 14 -0.16 64.18 -27.01
N ASP A 15 0.37 64.83 -28.05
CA ASP A 15 1.66 64.52 -28.67
C ASP A 15 2.87 64.92 -27.81
N GLY A 16 2.66 65.60 -26.67
CA GLY A 16 3.72 66.07 -25.78
C GLY A 16 4.47 67.33 -26.24
N LYS A 17 4.04 67.97 -27.34
CA LYS A 17 4.68 69.14 -27.97
C LYS A 17 4.21 70.49 -27.42
N ALA A 18 3.22 70.52 -26.52
CA ALA A 18 2.70 71.75 -25.95
C ALA A 18 3.74 72.50 -25.07
N THR A 19 3.88 73.80 -25.33
CA THR A 19 4.73 74.75 -24.57
C THR A 19 4.19 75.01 -23.16
N ALA A 20 5.04 75.58 -22.28
CA ALA A 20 4.65 75.91 -20.90
C ALA A 20 3.44 76.86 -20.84
N LEU A 21 3.40 77.86 -21.72
CA LEU A 21 2.29 78.82 -21.81
C LEU A 21 0.99 78.12 -22.24
N GLN A 22 1.05 77.23 -23.23
CA GLN A 22 -0.12 76.46 -23.68
C GLN A 22 -0.65 75.51 -22.59
N ARG A 23 0.24 74.91 -21.80
CA ARG A 23 -0.15 74.05 -20.67
C ARG A 23 -0.83 74.85 -19.56
N GLN A 24 -0.32 76.04 -19.24
CA GLN A 24 -0.96 76.93 -18.26
C GLN A 24 -2.36 77.33 -18.73
N TRP A 25 -2.49 77.72 -19.99
CA TRP A 25 -3.78 78.11 -20.55
C TRP A 25 -4.79 76.97 -20.59
N LEU A 26 -4.35 75.75 -20.94
CA LEU A 26 -5.17 74.55 -20.87
C LEU A 26 -5.61 74.25 -19.43
N ALA A 27 -4.73 74.41 -18.44
CA ALA A 27 -5.06 74.22 -17.03
C ALA A 27 -6.12 75.21 -16.54
N GLU A 28 -6.04 76.48 -16.96
CA GLU A 28 -7.06 77.49 -16.68
C GLU A 28 -8.40 77.14 -17.34
N TRP A 29 -8.39 76.70 -18.59
CA TRP A 29 -9.59 76.29 -19.31
C TRP A 29 -10.28 75.07 -18.69
N LEU A 30 -9.51 74.11 -18.15
CA LEU A 30 -10.02 72.90 -17.48
C LEU A 30 -10.61 73.17 -16.08
N GLN A 31 -10.47 74.38 -15.53
CA GLN A 31 -11.14 74.74 -14.26
C GLN A 31 -12.67 74.76 -14.40
N ASN A 32 -13.20 74.95 -15.61
CA ASN A 32 -14.63 74.85 -15.89
C ASN A 32 -15.04 73.39 -16.08
N PRO A 33 -15.99 72.84 -15.29
CA PRO A 33 -16.45 71.45 -15.41
C PRO A 33 -16.97 71.07 -16.81
N GLU A 34 -17.59 72.00 -17.53
CA GLU A 34 -18.11 71.71 -18.89
C GLU A 34 -16.99 71.40 -19.89
N ASN A 35 -15.82 72.02 -19.72
CA ASN A 35 -14.67 71.87 -20.61
C ASN A 35 -13.95 70.53 -20.44
N GLN A 36 -14.05 69.92 -19.25
CA GLN A 36 -13.46 68.62 -18.97
C GLN A 36 -14.09 67.53 -19.86
N THR A 37 -15.39 67.60 -20.11
CA THR A 37 -16.08 66.67 -21.00
C THR A 37 -15.51 66.74 -22.42
N TRP A 38 -15.32 67.95 -22.93
CA TRP A 38 -14.71 68.17 -24.25
C TRP A 38 -13.27 67.67 -24.32
N PHE A 39 -12.49 67.83 -23.25
CA PHE A 39 -11.13 67.30 -23.17
C PHE A 39 -11.10 65.77 -23.28
N TYR A 40 -11.94 65.07 -22.51
CA TYR A 40 -11.98 63.61 -22.55
C TYR A 40 -12.49 63.06 -23.89
N LEU A 41 -13.48 63.73 -24.51
CA LEU A 41 -13.92 63.36 -25.87
C LEU A 41 -12.80 63.53 -26.90
N ALA A 42 -12.03 64.62 -26.81
CA ALA A 42 -10.90 64.84 -27.70
C ALA A 42 -9.76 63.83 -27.47
N LEU A 43 -9.55 63.41 -26.22
CA LEU A 43 -8.58 62.38 -25.87
C LEU A 43 -8.95 61.02 -26.47
N ASP A 44 -10.21 60.61 -26.36
CA ASP A 44 -10.72 59.35 -26.93
C ASP A 44 -10.57 59.30 -28.47
N GLU A 45 -10.92 60.40 -29.16
CA GLU A 45 -10.70 60.53 -30.60
C GLU A 45 -9.22 60.42 -30.98
N TRP A 46 -8.32 60.96 -30.16
CA TRP A 46 -6.88 60.94 -30.40
C TRP A 46 -6.30 59.54 -30.15
N GLU A 47 -6.68 58.87 -29.04
CA GLU A 47 -6.23 57.51 -28.68
C GLU A 47 -6.68 56.48 -29.72
N THR A 48 -7.90 56.60 -30.24
CA THR A 48 -8.41 55.75 -31.32
C THR A 48 -7.56 55.85 -32.58
N LYS A 49 -7.03 57.05 -32.89
CA LYS A 49 -6.20 57.30 -34.08
C LYS A 49 -4.72 56.97 -33.86
N HIS A 50 -4.25 56.94 -32.62
CA HIS A 50 -2.85 56.68 -32.25
C HIS A 50 -2.71 55.46 -31.31
N PRO A 51 -3.12 54.25 -31.74
CA PRO A 51 -2.95 53.05 -30.91
C PRO A 51 -1.46 52.81 -30.65
N GLN A 52 -1.03 52.92 -29.40
CA GLN A 52 0.37 52.75 -28.98
C GLN A 52 0.86 51.29 -29.13
N PHE A 53 -0.05 50.34 -29.28
CA PHE A 53 0.24 48.92 -29.42
C PHE A 53 -0.61 48.30 -30.54
N ARG A 54 0.05 47.70 -31.52
CA ARG A 54 -0.58 46.83 -32.53
C ARG A 54 -0.06 45.42 -32.30
N ALA A 55 -0.89 44.54 -31.75
CA ALA A 55 -0.56 43.13 -31.67
C ALA A 55 -0.53 42.54 -33.07
N ASP A 56 0.57 41.88 -33.45
CA ASP A 56 0.62 41.03 -34.64
C ASP A 56 -0.04 39.70 -34.32
N VAL A 57 -1.36 39.66 -34.52
CA VAL A 57 -2.20 38.50 -34.25
C VAL A 57 -1.79 37.31 -35.12
N ASP A 58 -1.38 37.56 -36.36
CA ASP A 58 -1.01 36.52 -37.31
C ASP A 58 0.30 35.83 -36.89
N ALA A 59 1.30 36.61 -36.45
CA ALA A 59 2.53 36.06 -35.89
C ALA A 59 2.27 35.24 -34.62
N ALA A 60 1.40 35.72 -33.73
CA ALA A 60 1.04 35.02 -32.49
C ALA A 60 0.35 33.68 -32.76
N ILE A 61 -0.59 33.63 -33.71
CA ILE A 61 -1.28 32.39 -34.12
C ILE A 61 -0.29 31.41 -34.76
N GLY A 62 0.65 31.91 -35.58
CA GLY A 62 1.70 31.09 -36.18
C GLY A 62 2.57 30.38 -35.14
N GLN A 63 3.03 31.12 -34.12
CA GLN A 63 3.83 30.57 -33.03
C GLN A 63 3.06 29.52 -32.22
N PHE A 64 1.78 29.78 -31.92
CA PHE A 64 0.94 28.83 -31.20
C PHE A 64 0.74 27.52 -31.96
N ARG A 65 0.47 27.59 -33.27
CA ARG A 65 0.33 26.40 -34.12
C ARG A 65 1.63 25.59 -34.20
N ALA A 66 2.78 26.26 -34.28
CA ALA A 66 4.07 25.58 -34.28
C ALA A 66 4.31 24.80 -32.98
N ALA A 67 3.93 25.37 -31.83
CA ALA A 67 4.04 24.70 -30.53
C ALA A 67 3.16 23.43 -30.44
N LEU A 68 1.98 23.43 -31.06
CA LEU A 68 1.09 22.25 -31.11
C LEU A 68 1.61 21.12 -32.02
N GLN A 69 2.49 21.43 -32.98
CA GLN A 69 3.08 20.44 -33.89
C GLN A 69 4.33 19.78 -33.32
N ILE A 70 4.88 20.28 -32.21
CA ILE A 70 5.97 19.61 -31.51
C ILE A 70 5.40 18.30 -30.97
N PRO A 71 5.86 17.12 -31.44
CA PRO A 71 5.45 15.85 -30.86
C PRO A 71 5.91 15.88 -29.40
N VAL A 72 4.96 15.99 -28.48
CA VAL A 72 5.25 15.81 -27.06
C VAL A 72 5.79 14.40 -26.96
N PRO A 73 7.07 14.19 -26.60
CA PRO A 73 7.58 12.84 -26.43
C PRO A 73 6.71 12.20 -25.37
N GLU A 74 5.96 11.16 -25.76
CA GLU A 74 5.13 10.42 -24.82
C GLU A 74 6.06 9.99 -23.68
N PRO A 75 5.72 10.31 -22.42
CA PRO A 75 6.52 9.86 -21.31
C PRO A 75 6.51 8.34 -21.37
N VAL A 76 7.66 7.74 -21.69
CA VAL A 76 7.84 6.30 -21.64
C VAL A 76 7.73 5.92 -20.16
N VAL A 77 6.52 5.57 -19.75
CA VAL A 77 6.25 5.05 -18.42
C VAL A 77 6.85 3.65 -18.38
N LEU A 78 8.12 3.57 -17.97
CA LEU A 78 8.76 2.31 -17.62
C LEU A 78 8.07 1.78 -16.36
N LEU A 79 6.97 1.05 -16.55
CA LEU A 79 6.36 0.30 -15.46
C LEU A 79 7.39 -0.71 -14.95
N PRO A 80 7.72 -0.72 -13.65
CA PRO A 80 8.60 -1.74 -13.11
C PRO A 80 7.96 -3.11 -13.36
N ALA A 81 8.70 -4.01 -14.00
CA ALA A 81 8.28 -5.38 -14.18
C ALA A 81 7.99 -5.98 -12.79
N ARG A 82 6.71 -6.19 -12.48
CA ARG A 82 6.27 -6.85 -11.25
C ARG A 82 6.85 -8.25 -11.26
N ARG A 83 7.95 -8.46 -10.55
CA ARG A 83 8.48 -9.81 -10.29
C ARG A 83 7.44 -10.52 -9.43
N PRO A 84 6.84 -11.64 -9.87
CA PRO A 84 5.90 -12.36 -9.03
C PRO A 84 6.67 -12.89 -7.81
N LEU A 85 6.33 -12.38 -6.62
CA LEU A 85 6.92 -12.78 -5.34
C LEU A 85 6.84 -14.31 -5.11
N LEU A 86 5.88 -14.95 -5.76
CA LEU A 86 5.53 -16.37 -5.65
C LEU A 86 6.35 -17.32 -6.54
N ARG A 87 7.36 -16.84 -7.28
CA ARG A 87 8.25 -17.70 -8.08
C ARG A 87 9.52 -18.13 -7.35
N SER A 88 9.61 -17.93 -6.03
CA SER A 88 10.72 -18.48 -5.27
C SER A 88 10.45 -19.96 -4.97
N PRO A 89 11.25 -20.91 -5.50
CA PRO A 89 11.09 -22.33 -5.18
C PRO A 89 11.29 -22.60 -3.67
N TRP A 90 11.87 -21.65 -2.94
CA TRP A 90 12.06 -21.73 -1.50
C TRP A 90 10.75 -21.57 -0.73
N LEU A 91 9.75 -20.87 -1.27
CA LEU A 91 8.44 -20.77 -0.61
C LEU A 91 7.70 -22.12 -0.66
N TRP A 92 7.83 -22.84 -1.78
CA TRP A 92 7.31 -24.20 -1.90
C TRP A 92 8.03 -25.15 -0.94
N ALA A 93 9.38 -25.12 -0.93
CA ALA A 93 10.17 -25.92 0.00
C ALA A 93 9.81 -25.62 1.47
N ALA A 94 9.66 -24.34 1.83
CA ALA A 94 9.28 -23.92 3.17
C ALA A 94 7.86 -24.38 3.53
N SER A 95 6.90 -24.31 2.61
CA SER A 95 5.53 -24.80 2.86
C SER A 95 5.48 -26.31 3.09
N VAL A 96 6.24 -27.09 2.31
CA VAL A 96 6.32 -28.54 2.46
C VAL A 96 6.99 -28.89 3.77
N ALA A 97 8.10 -28.22 4.11
CA ALA A 97 8.77 -28.40 5.39
C ALA A 97 7.85 -28.07 6.57
N LEU A 98 7.09 -26.96 6.50
CA LEU A 98 6.13 -26.59 7.53
C LEU A 98 5.03 -27.64 7.69
N LEU A 99 4.48 -28.16 6.59
CA LEU A 99 3.47 -29.23 6.63
C LEU A 99 4.02 -30.54 7.20
N LEU A 100 5.25 -30.92 6.85
CA LEU A 100 5.91 -32.10 7.40
C LEU A 100 6.18 -31.95 8.91
N LEU A 101 6.64 -30.77 9.34
CA LEU A 101 6.86 -30.48 10.75
C LEU A 101 5.54 -30.47 11.54
N ALA A 102 4.49 -29.84 11.01
CA ALA A 102 3.17 -29.86 11.63
C ALA A 102 2.61 -31.29 11.70
N GLY A 103 2.66 -32.03 10.59
CA GLY A 103 2.22 -33.42 10.54
C GLY A 103 3.00 -34.32 11.50
N GLY A 104 4.31 -34.17 11.57
CA GLY A 104 5.16 -34.91 12.51
C GLY A 104 4.90 -34.54 13.98
N PHE A 105 4.64 -33.26 14.26
CA PHE A 105 4.35 -32.78 15.61
C PHE A 105 2.99 -33.28 16.12
N PHE A 106 1.91 -33.09 15.35
CA PHE A 106 0.56 -33.54 15.73
C PHE A 106 0.38 -35.05 15.61
N GLY A 107 1.07 -35.69 14.67
CA GLY A 107 1.03 -37.15 14.46
C GLY A 107 1.98 -37.94 15.37
N ARG A 108 2.72 -37.29 16.28
CA ARG A 108 3.77 -37.94 17.08
C ARG A 108 3.25 -39.14 17.85
N ASP A 109 2.13 -39.03 18.56
CA ASP A 109 1.63 -40.14 19.36
C ASP A 109 1.23 -41.34 18.49
N VAL A 110 0.66 -41.07 17.31
CA VAL A 110 0.27 -42.09 16.32
C VAL A 110 1.50 -42.74 15.69
N LEU A 111 2.61 -42.02 15.54
CA LEU A 111 3.84 -42.56 14.97
C LEU A 111 4.60 -43.43 15.99
N PHE A 112 4.78 -42.93 17.21
CA PHE A 112 5.66 -43.52 18.23
C PHE A 112 4.98 -44.56 19.14
N TYR A 113 3.65 -44.51 19.30
CA TYR A 113 2.93 -45.37 20.23
C TYR A 113 1.87 -46.23 19.55
N GLU A 114 1.69 -47.44 20.08
CA GLU A 114 0.48 -48.22 19.95
C GLU A 114 -0.48 -47.81 21.07
N ILE A 115 -1.70 -47.43 20.70
CA ILE A 115 -2.68 -46.86 21.62
C ILE A 115 -3.79 -47.87 21.82
N HIS A 116 -3.90 -48.41 23.03
CA HIS A 116 -5.00 -49.27 23.44
C HIS A 116 -6.05 -48.43 24.18
N ARG A 117 -7.31 -48.53 23.76
CA ARG A 117 -8.43 -47.80 24.36
C ARG A 117 -9.57 -48.75 24.65
N THR A 118 -10.28 -48.48 25.73
CA THR A 118 -11.54 -49.15 26.11
C THR A 118 -12.67 -48.15 26.12
N ALA A 119 -13.85 -48.57 25.65
CA ALA A 119 -15.07 -47.79 25.79
C ALA A 119 -15.61 -47.83 27.23
N TYR A 120 -16.68 -47.06 27.50
CA TYR A 120 -17.41 -47.17 28.77
C TYR A 120 -18.01 -48.58 28.92
N GLY A 121 -17.76 -49.19 30.08
CA GLY A 121 -18.20 -50.57 30.38
C GLY A 121 -17.40 -51.67 29.68
N GLU A 122 -16.35 -51.34 28.92
CA GLU A 122 -15.45 -52.32 28.29
C GLU A 122 -14.23 -52.56 29.19
N MET A 123 -13.89 -53.83 29.41
CA MET A 123 -12.60 -54.23 29.98
C MET A 123 -11.86 -55.11 28.99
N ARG A 124 -10.57 -54.84 28.80
CA ARG A 124 -9.76 -55.56 27.82
C ARG A 124 -8.41 -55.95 28.40
N SER A 125 -8.02 -57.21 28.21
CA SER A 125 -6.70 -57.70 28.59
C SER A 125 -5.88 -58.09 27.36
N PHE A 126 -4.58 -57.80 27.41
CA PHE A 126 -3.62 -58.11 26.35
C PHE A 126 -2.20 -58.24 26.92
N GLN A 127 -1.34 -58.92 26.16
CA GLN A 127 0.06 -59.11 26.50
C GLN A 127 0.95 -58.12 25.73
N LEU A 128 1.88 -57.49 26.45
CA LEU A 128 2.88 -56.58 25.88
C LEU A 128 4.06 -57.36 25.28
N SER A 129 4.89 -56.68 24.48
CA SER A 129 6.05 -57.28 23.81
C SER A 129 7.14 -57.80 24.77
N ASP A 130 7.17 -57.34 26.01
CA ASP A 130 8.07 -57.83 27.07
C ASP A 130 7.52 -59.06 27.82
N GLY A 131 6.30 -59.49 27.47
CA GLY A 131 5.58 -60.60 28.10
C GLY A 131 4.76 -60.21 29.33
N SER A 132 4.75 -58.94 29.75
CA SER A 132 3.87 -58.44 30.80
C SER A 132 2.42 -58.44 30.33
N THR A 133 1.46 -58.68 31.24
CA THR A 133 0.02 -58.65 30.92
C THR A 133 -0.62 -57.40 31.50
N VAL A 134 -1.46 -56.74 30.71
CA VAL A 134 -2.21 -55.55 31.13
C VAL A 134 -3.70 -55.85 31.02
N ALA A 135 -4.47 -55.50 32.05
CA ALA A 135 -5.92 -55.45 32.00
C ALA A 135 -6.35 -53.99 32.13
N LEU A 136 -6.92 -53.44 31.06
CA LEU A 136 -7.38 -52.07 30.96
C LEU A 136 -8.86 -51.99 31.37
N ASN A 137 -9.19 -51.12 32.33
CA ASN A 137 -10.56 -50.90 32.81
C ASN A 137 -11.37 -50.04 31.82
N ALA A 138 -12.64 -49.79 32.13
CA ALA A 138 -13.52 -48.95 31.32
C ALA A 138 -12.97 -47.52 31.13
N ASN A 139 -13.21 -46.94 29.95
CA ASN A 139 -12.83 -45.57 29.61
C ASN A 139 -11.37 -45.22 29.94
N SER A 140 -10.45 -46.12 29.59
CA SER A 140 -9.02 -45.97 29.87
C SER A 140 -8.22 -46.04 28.57
N THR A 141 -7.08 -45.36 28.55
CA THR A 141 -6.15 -45.32 27.41
C THR A 141 -4.74 -45.66 27.87
N LEU A 142 -4.11 -46.61 27.18
CA LEU A 142 -2.72 -46.98 27.37
C LEU A 142 -1.92 -46.68 26.10
N TRP A 143 -0.81 -45.95 26.23
CA TRP A 143 0.16 -45.75 25.15
C TRP A 143 1.41 -46.60 25.42
N VAL A 144 1.69 -47.51 24.49
CA VAL A 144 2.83 -48.43 24.53
C VAL A 144 3.81 -48.08 23.39
N PRO A 145 5.13 -47.99 23.62
CA PRO A 145 6.09 -47.72 22.55
C PRO A 145 6.01 -48.75 21.41
N ARG A 146 5.74 -48.30 20.18
CA ARG A 146 5.50 -49.20 19.03
C ARG A 146 6.74 -50.00 18.62
N TRP A 147 7.93 -49.42 18.77
CA TRP A 147 9.20 -50.05 18.39
C TRP A 147 9.89 -50.77 19.55
N GLY A 148 9.12 -51.14 20.58
CA GLY A 148 9.62 -51.81 21.77
C GLY A 148 10.09 -50.84 22.86
N PHE A 149 10.45 -51.40 24.01
CA PHE A 149 10.93 -50.64 25.15
C PHE A 149 12.39 -50.19 24.97
N GLY A 150 12.75 -49.03 25.52
CA GLY A 150 14.12 -48.52 25.48
C GLY A 150 15.08 -49.37 26.32
N GLU A 151 16.38 -49.06 26.30
CA GLU A 151 17.39 -49.83 27.04
C GLU A 151 17.37 -49.61 28.56
N ASN A 152 16.92 -48.45 29.02
CA ASN A 152 17.00 -48.08 30.45
C ASN A 152 15.74 -48.43 31.25
N SER A 153 14.56 -48.32 30.65
CA SER A 153 13.27 -48.51 31.31
C SER A 153 12.20 -48.96 30.30
N ARG A 154 11.25 -49.76 30.80
CA ARG A 154 10.02 -50.12 30.10
C ARG A 154 8.95 -49.12 30.51
N GLU A 155 8.76 -48.08 29.70
CA GLU A 155 7.82 -47.00 30.02
C GLU A 155 6.53 -47.12 29.21
N VAL A 156 5.40 -46.99 29.90
CA VAL A 156 4.07 -46.86 29.30
C VAL A 156 3.37 -45.62 29.86
N ARG A 157 2.48 -45.00 29.08
CA ARG A 157 1.60 -43.93 29.60
C ARG A 157 0.21 -44.48 29.80
N LEU A 158 -0.43 -44.16 30.92
CA LEU A 158 -1.79 -44.56 31.25
C LEU A 158 -2.62 -43.31 31.55
N ASP A 159 -3.83 -43.26 30.97
CA ASP A 159 -4.90 -42.36 31.37
C ASP A 159 -6.11 -43.21 31.75
N GLY A 160 -6.59 -43.08 32.98
CA GLY A 160 -7.60 -43.97 33.57
C GLY A 160 -7.00 -45.07 34.44
N GLU A 161 -7.53 -46.29 34.33
CA GLU A 161 -7.23 -47.39 35.24
C GLU A 161 -6.79 -48.66 34.50
N ALA A 162 -5.76 -49.30 35.02
CA ALA A 162 -5.29 -50.58 34.52
C ALA A 162 -4.61 -51.40 35.63
N GLU A 163 -4.75 -52.72 35.54
CA GLU A 163 -3.99 -53.68 36.32
C GLU A 163 -2.79 -54.18 35.49
N PHE A 164 -1.61 -54.19 36.10
CA PHE A 164 -0.36 -54.61 35.47
C PHE A 164 0.21 -55.86 36.15
N SER A 165 0.30 -56.95 35.40
CA SER A 165 1.08 -58.13 35.79
C SER A 165 2.43 -58.09 35.07
N VAL A 166 3.42 -57.49 35.74
CA VAL A 166 4.73 -57.19 35.15
C VAL A 166 5.65 -58.40 35.19
N ARG A 167 6.17 -58.82 34.02
CA ARG A 167 7.17 -59.88 33.94
C ARG A 167 8.54 -59.35 34.40
N HIS A 168 9.17 -60.06 35.33
CA HIS A 168 10.55 -59.78 35.71
C HIS A 168 11.52 -60.22 34.60
N LEU A 169 12.33 -59.29 34.10
CA LEU A 169 13.33 -59.55 33.07
C LEU A 169 14.71 -59.82 33.69
N PRO A 170 15.57 -60.64 33.06
CA PRO A 170 16.91 -60.94 33.58
C PRO A 170 17.83 -59.72 33.73
N ASN A 171 17.60 -58.67 32.94
CA ASN A 171 18.36 -57.42 33.00
C ASN A 171 17.86 -56.47 34.12
N HIS A 172 16.92 -56.89 34.96
CA HIS A 172 16.33 -56.11 36.06
C HIS A 172 15.79 -54.74 35.62
N GLN A 173 15.39 -54.63 34.36
CA GLN A 173 14.91 -53.37 33.81
C GLN A 173 13.58 -52.98 34.46
N ARG A 174 13.49 -51.75 34.96
CA ARG A 174 12.29 -51.23 35.63
C ARG A 174 11.14 -51.09 34.64
N PHE A 175 9.92 -51.38 35.13
CA PHE A 175 8.68 -51.06 34.43
C PHE A 175 8.07 -49.81 35.07
N VAL A 176 7.80 -48.78 34.26
CA VAL A 176 7.38 -47.46 34.73
C VAL A 176 6.08 -47.08 34.05
N VAL A 177 5.07 -46.75 34.85
CA VAL A 177 3.79 -46.21 34.38
C VAL A 177 3.79 -44.71 34.60
N LYS A 178 3.58 -43.95 33.53
CA LYS A 178 3.39 -42.49 33.58
C LYS A 178 1.91 -42.18 33.47
N THR A 179 1.37 -41.49 34.47
CA THR A 179 -0.01 -40.98 34.52
C THR A 179 -0.01 -39.48 34.30
#